data_AF-A0A2K8UAJ0-F1
#
_entry.id   AF-A0A2K8UAJ0-F1
#
_cell.length_a   1.000
_cell.length_b   1.000
_cell.length_c   1.000
_cell.angle_alpha   90.00
_cell.angle_beta   90.00
_cell.angle_gamma   90.00
#
_symmetry.space_group_name_H-M   'P 1'
#
loop_
_entity.id
_entity.type
_entity.pdbx_description
1 polymer ?
#
loop_
_entity_poly.entity_id
_entity_poly.type
_entity_poly.pdbx_seq_one_letter_code
_entity_poly.pdbx_strand_id
1 'polypeptide(L)' 'MTSLLEKAFEVASKLPALEQNILARTLLDEFESERKWDELFSESEDVLAQMAAEALREEAQGMTTELDPNKL' A
#
# COMPACT_ATOMS: atom_id res chain seq x y z
N MET A 1 1.38 16.68 -19.16
CA MET A 1 0.62 16.09 -18.05
C MET A 1 -0.50 15.27 -18.68
N THR A 2 -1.05 14.23 -18.03
CA THR A 2 -2.20 13.55 -18.63
C THR A 2 -3.41 14.49 -18.57
N SER A 3 -4.36 14.36 -19.50
CA SER A 3 -5.55 15.22 -19.53
C SER A 3 -6.34 15.15 -18.21
N LEU A 4 -6.35 13.98 -17.56
CA LEU A 4 -6.98 13.79 -16.27
C LEU A 4 -6.23 14.54 -15.15
N LEU A 5 -4.90 14.45 -15.12
CA LEU A 5 -4.09 15.14 -14.12
C LEU A 5 -4.17 16.67 -14.30
N GLU A 6 -4.21 17.16 -15.54
CA GLU A 6 -4.44 18.58 -15.85
C GLU A 6 -5.75 19.08 -15.27
N LYS A 7 -6.85 18.34 -15.48
CA LYS A 7 -8.15 18.67 -14.92
C LYS A 7 -8.14 18.67 -13.39
N ALA A 8 -7.44 17.73 -12.76
CA ALA A 8 -7.32 17.67 -11.31
C ALA A 8 -6.61 18.91 -10.75
N PHE A 9 -5.49 19.34 -11.36
CA PHE A 9 -4.80 20.56 -10.97
C PHE A 9 -5.64 21.82 -11.23
N GLU A 10 -6.39 21.88 -12.33
CA GLU A 10 -7.29 23.00 -12.59
C GLU A 10 -8.34 23.16 -11.49
N VAL A 11 -8.95 22.06 -11.04
CA VAL A 11 -9.92 22.07 -9.93
C VAL A 11 -9.23 22.44 -8.62
N ALA A 12 -8.09 21.82 -8.30
CA ALA A 12 -7.34 22.08 -7.08
C ALA A 12 -6.91 23.54 -6.96
N SER A 13 -6.48 24.16 -8.05
CA SER A 13 -6.03 25.56 -8.08
C SER A 13 -7.11 26.58 -7.70
N LYS A 14 -8.39 26.20 -7.79
CA LYS A 14 -9.54 27.05 -7.44
C LYS A 14 -9.88 27.02 -5.95
N LEU A 15 -9.26 26.12 -5.17
CA LEU A 15 -9.47 26.02 -3.73
C LEU A 15 -8.78 27.17 -2.97
N PRO A 16 -9.20 27.51 -1.74
CA PRO A 16 -8.43 28.38 -0.86
C PRO A 16 -7.00 27.87 -0.62
N ALA A 17 -6.06 28.78 -0.39
CA ALA A 17 -4.63 28.42 -0.25
C ALA A 17 -4.36 27.38 0.85
N LEU A 18 -5.12 27.41 1.96
CA LEU A 18 -5.01 26.41 3.01
C LEU A 18 -5.39 25.01 2.51
N GLU A 19 -6.49 24.89 1.78
CA GLU A 19 -6.96 23.62 1.22
C GLU A 19 -6.01 23.11 0.12
N GLN A 20 -5.46 24.00 -0.70
CA GLN A 20 -4.41 23.63 -1.67
C GLN A 20 -3.18 23.03 -0.96
N ASN A 21 -2.73 23.65 0.13
CA ASN A 21 -1.57 23.17 0.88
C ASN A 21 -1.85 21.83 1.57
N ILE A 22 -3.06 21.64 2.12
CA ILE A 22 -3.47 20.35 2.71
C ILE A 22 -3.47 19.27 1.63
N LEU A 23 -4.10 19.52 0.48
CA LEU A 23 -4.14 18.57 -0.63
C LEU A 23 -2.73 18.23 -1.15
N ALA A 24 -1.89 19.25 -1.34
CA ALA A 24 -0.51 19.05 -1.76
C ALA A 24 0.28 18.20 -0.77
N ARG A 25 0.11 18.46 0.54
CA ARG A 25 0.78 17.68 1.58
C ARG A 25 0.33 16.22 1.57
N THR A 26 -0.98 15.97 1.50
CA THR A 26 -1.53 14.61 1.44
C THR A 26 -1.00 13.84 0.22
N LEU A 27 -0.96 14.46 -0.96
CA LEU A 27 -0.45 13.80 -2.16
C LEU A 27 1.04 13.46 -2.07
N LEU A 28 1.85 14.37 -1.52
CA LEU A 28 3.28 14.13 -1.32
C LEU A 28 3.53 13.00 -0.33
N ASP A 29 2.83 13.01 0.81
CA ASP A 29 2.95 11.97 1.83
C ASP A 29 2.52 10.60 1.26
N GLU A 30 1.48 10.56 0.42
CA GLU A 30 1.04 9.32 -0.26
C GLU A 30 2.10 8.79 -1.23
N PHE A 31 2.68 9.64 -2.08
CA PHE A 31 3.74 9.21 -3.00
C PHE A 31 4.99 8.70 -2.27
N GLU A 32 5.34 9.31 -1.14
CA GLU A 32 6.43 8.81 -0.30
C GLU A 32 6.11 7.47 0.34
N SER A 33 4.86 7.28 0.80
CA SER A 33 4.37 6.01 1.35
C SER A 33 4.41 4.89 0.31
N GLU A 34 3.86 5.13 -0.88
CA GLU A 34 3.85 4.17 -2.00
C GLU A 34 5.28 3.79 -2.41
N ARG A 35 6.18 4.77 -2.59
CA ARG A 35 7.59 4.50 -2.92
C ARG A 35 8.26 3.61 -1.86
N LYS A 36 8.01 3.88 -0.58
CA LYS A 36 8.57 3.07 0.51
C LYS A 36 8.03 1.65 0.50
N TRP A 37 6.74 1.47 0.20
CA TRP A 37 6.14 0.15 0.05
C TRP A 37 6.72 -0.61 -1.13
N ASP A 38 6.88 0.02 -2.28
CA ASP A 38 7.51 -0.58 -3.47
C ASP A 38 8.93 -1.06 -3.16
N GLU A 39 9.73 -0.22 -2.48
CA GLU A 39 11.10 -0.57 -2.06
C GLU A 39 11.10 -1.78 -1.12
N LEU A 40 10.33 -1.73 -0.03
CA LEU A 40 10.25 -2.82 0.94
C LEU A 40 9.75 -4.13 0.31
N PHE A 41 8.75 -4.04 -0.57
CA PHE A 41 8.19 -5.21 -1.23
C PHE A 41 9.17 -5.83 -2.22
N SER A 42 9.92 -5.01 -2.96
CA SER A 42 10.92 -5.48 -3.92
C SER A 42 12.04 -6.32 -3.27
N GLU A 43 12.30 -6.10 -1.97
CA GLU A 43 13.31 -6.83 -1.20
C GLU A 43 12.74 -8.03 -0.43
N SER A 44 11.42 -8.27 -0.51
CA SER A 44 10.72 -9.22 0.36
C SER A 44 10.52 -10.63 -0.22
N GLU A 45 10.84 -10.86 -1.50
CA GLU A 45 10.54 -12.11 -2.23
C GLU A 45 11.06 -13.36 -1.49
N ASP A 46 12.34 -13.36 -1.08
CA ASP A 46 12.96 -14.51 -0.41
C ASP A 46 12.30 -14.80 0.95
N VAL A 47 12.01 -13.76 1.73
CA VAL A 47 11.38 -13.90 3.06
C VAL A 47 9.95 -14.40 2.92
N LEU A 48 9.18 -13.84 1.97
CA LEU A 48 7.82 -14.29 1.69
C LEU A 48 7.80 -15.74 1.19
N ALA A 49 8.75 -16.13 0.34
CA ALA A 49 8.89 -17.51 -0.11
C ALA A 49 9.20 -18.47 1.05
N GLN A 50 10.08 -18.06 1.98
CA GLN A 50 10.37 -18.82 3.18
C GLN A 50 9.13 -18.99 4.08
N MET A 51 8.39 -17.91 4.32
CA MET A 51 7.15 -17.93 5.11
C MET A 51 6.09 -18.83 4.46
N ALA A 52 5.92 -18.76 3.14
CA ALA A 52 5.00 -19.62 2.41
C ALA A 52 5.41 -21.10 2.53
N ALA A 53 6.70 -21.40 2.37
CA ALA A 53 7.21 -22.76 2.52
C ALA A 53 7.03 -23.28 3.96
N GLU A 54 7.15 -22.42 4.96
CA GLU A 54 6.88 -22.76 6.37
C GLU A 54 5.42 -23.10 6.61
N ALA A 55 4.49 -22.24 6.20
CA ALA A 55 3.07 -22.48 6.33
C ALA A 55 2.63 -23.81 5.68
N LEU A 56 3.18 -24.13 4.50
CA LEU A 56 2.92 -25.41 3.83
C LEU A 56 3.46 -26.62 4.60
N ARG A 57 4.62 -26.48 5.27
CA ARG A 57 5.15 -27.56 6.13
C ARG A 57 4.29 -27.76 7.37
N GLU A 58 3.84 -26.69 7.99
CA GLU A 58 2.97 -26.74 9.18
C GLU A 58 1.63 -27.41 8.84
N GLU A 59 1.02 -27.06 7.70
CA GLU A 59 -0.20 -27.70 7.20
C GLU A 59 0.02 -29.19 6.96
N ALA A 60 1.11 -29.57 6.29
CA ALA A 60 1.44 -30.98 6.04
C ALA A 60 1.69 -31.78 7.33
N GLN A 61 2.06 -31.12 8.43
CA GLN A 61 2.24 -31.72 9.75
C GLN A 61 0.97 -31.68 10.60
N GLY A 62 -0.14 -31.11 10.10
CA GLY A 62 -1.38 -30.94 10.86
C GLY A 62 -1.25 -29.94 12.01
N MET A 63 -0.33 -28.99 11.90
CA MET A 63 -0.09 -27.94 12.92
C MET A 63 -0.93 -26.68 12.70
N THR A 64 -1.77 -26.67 11.67
CA THR A 64 -2.66 -25.56 11.30
C THR A 64 -4.09 -25.82 11.75
N THR A 65 -4.91 -24.77 11.77
CA THR A 65 -6.35 -24.86 12.00
C THR A 65 -7.09 -24.07 10.93
N GLU A 66 -8.36 -24.40 10.67
CA GLU A 66 -9.20 -23.55 9.83
C GLU A 66 -9.31 -22.14 10.41
N LEU A 67 -9.20 -21.14 9.53
CA LEU A 67 -9.39 -19.74 9.89
C LEU A 67 -10.88 -19.46 10.09
N ASP A 68 -11.27 -18.97 11.28
CA ASP A 68 -12.61 -18.44 11.55
C ASP A 68 -12.57 -16.90 11.50
N PRO A 69 -13.07 -16.26 10.42
CA PRO A 69 -12.99 -14.81 10.27
C PRO A 69 -13.75 -14.03 11.35
N ASN A 70 -14.70 -14.66 12.06
CA ASN A 70 -15.46 -14.01 13.12
C ASN A 70 -14.70 -13.96 14.46
N LYS A 71 -13.53 -14.59 14.53
CA LYS A 71 -12.64 -14.61 15.71
C LYS A 71 -11.35 -13.81 15.52
N LEU A 72 -11.24 -13.06 14.42
CA LEU A 72 -10.14 -12.15 14.13
C LEU A 72 -10.26 -10.83 14.90
#